data_AF-A0A0R3NXZ3-F1
#
_entry.id   AF-A0A0R3NXZ3-F1
#
_cell.length_a   1.000
_cell.length_b   1.000
_cell.length_c   1.000
_cell.angle_alpha   90.00
_cell.angle_beta   90.00
_cell.angle_gamma   90.00
#
_symmetry.space_group_name_H-M   'P 1'
#
loop_
_entity.id
_entity.type
_entity.pdbx_description
1 polymer ?
#
loop_
_entity_poly.entity_id
_entity_poly.type
_entity_poly.pdbx_seq_one_letter_code
_entity_poly.pdbx_strand_id
1 'polypeptide(L)'
;MELEHLNSIITPELTDFYINKIRSLLGTSSSMASSLKHVLDEKLILDYNVDGTSGKSSLKNVKEFYYVLESAVKMKIPDEPADKIIRKAIHNIKNSHFQKTSREKKFKLDNNE
;
A
#
# COMPACT_ATOMS: atom_id res chain seq x y z
N MET A 1 7.87 -11.38 9.78
CA MET A 1 7.53 -9.94 9.81
C MET A 1 6.03 -9.75 10.03
N GLU A 2 5.55 -8.57 10.46
CA GLU A 2 4.13 -8.32 10.77
C GLU A 2 3.18 -8.62 9.60
N LEU A 3 3.57 -8.26 8.37
CA LEU A 3 2.76 -8.53 7.17
C LEU A 3 2.65 -10.03 6.85
N GLU A 4 3.71 -10.80 7.09
CA GLU A 4 3.69 -12.26 6.93
C GLU A 4 2.82 -12.92 8.01
N HIS A 5 2.83 -12.37 9.23
CA HIS A 5 1.94 -12.84 10.29
C HIS A 5 0.47 -12.57 9.93
N LEU A 6 0.13 -11.36 9.48
CA LEU A 6 -1.21 -11.06 8.97
C LEU A 6 -1.60 -12.01 7.83
N ASN A 7 -0.68 -12.26 6.88
CA ASN A 7 -0.93 -13.21 5.81
C ASN A 7 -1.24 -14.62 6.33
N SER A 8 -0.55 -15.07 7.39
CA SER A 8 -0.75 -16.42 7.95
C SER A 8 -2.07 -16.60 8.69
N ILE A 9 -2.68 -15.52 9.19
CA ILE A 9 -3.96 -15.57 9.91
C ILE A 9 -5.17 -15.37 8.99
N ILE A 10 -4.96 -14.91 7.75
CA ILE A 10 -6.03 -14.84 6.74
C ILE A 10 -6.29 -16.27 6.27
N THR A 11 -7.33 -16.88 6.83
CA THR A 11 -7.85 -18.17 6.37
C THR A 11 -9.05 -17.94 5.44
N PRO A 12 -9.44 -18.95 4.63
CA PRO A 12 -10.61 -18.85 3.75
C PRO A 12 -11.88 -18.37 4.47
N GLU A 13 -12.09 -18.77 5.73
CA GLU A 13 -13.24 -18.39 6.55
C GLU A 13 -13.22 -16.93 6.99
N LEU A 14 -12.03 -16.32 7.06
CA LEU A 14 -11.84 -14.92 7.46
C LEU A 14 -11.65 -13.98 6.26
N THR A 15 -11.48 -14.52 5.06
CA THR A 15 -11.23 -13.75 3.83
C THR A 15 -12.23 -12.64 3.62
N ASP A 16 -13.54 -12.94 3.65
CA ASP A 16 -14.59 -11.94 3.43
C ASP A 16 -14.61 -10.86 4.52
N PHE A 17 -14.31 -11.24 5.77
CA PHE A 17 -14.18 -10.29 6.86
C PHE A 17 -13.05 -9.30 6.58
N TYR A 18 -11.86 -9.79 6.19
CA TYR A 18 -10.72 -8.93 5.88
C TYR A 18 -10.95 -8.09 4.62
N ILE A 19 -11.63 -8.62 3.58
CA ILE A 19 -11.96 -7.86 2.37
C ILE A 19 -12.81 -6.66 2.74
N ASN A 20 -13.86 -6.88 3.55
CA ASN A 20 -14.74 -5.81 3.99
C ASN A 20 -14.03 -4.80 4.90
N LYS A 21 -13.14 -5.27 5.78
CA LYS A 21 -12.34 -4.40 6.65
C LYS A 21 -11.41 -3.50 5.82
N ILE A 22 -10.64 -4.07 4.89
CA ILE A 22 -9.76 -3.31 3.99
C ILE A 22 -10.58 -2.35 3.13
N ARG A 23 -11.71 -2.80 2.56
CA ARG A 23 -12.61 -1.95 1.77
C ARG A 23 -13.08 -0.72 2.56
N SER A 24 -13.46 -0.90 3.82
CA SER A 24 -13.85 0.20 4.72
C SER A 24 -12.70 1.19 4.90
N LEU A 25 -11.48 0.71 5.16
CA LEU A 25 -10.28 1.55 5.28
C LEU A 25 -9.95 2.27 3.98
N LEU A 26 -10.15 1.62 2.82
CA LEU A 26 -9.94 2.25 1.53
C LEU A 26 -10.97 3.35 1.25
N GLY A 27 -12.15 3.31 1.90
CA GLY A 27 -13.24 4.27 1.75
C GLY A 27 -13.04 5.62 2.44
N THR A 28 -12.02 5.77 3.29
CA THR A 28 -11.90 6.94 4.19
C THR A 28 -11.30 8.19 3.56
N SER A 29 -10.69 8.08 2.36
CA SER A 29 -9.92 9.15 1.73
C SER A 29 -10.32 9.41 0.28
N SER A 30 -10.02 10.63 -0.19
CA SER A 30 -10.30 11.12 -1.55
C SER A 30 -9.40 10.52 -2.64
N SER A 31 -8.23 9.99 -2.27
CA SER A 31 -7.28 9.37 -3.21
C SER A 31 -6.89 7.97 -2.77
N MET A 32 -6.61 7.07 -3.73
CA MET A 32 -6.18 5.71 -3.42
C MET A 32 -4.84 5.67 -2.66
N ALA A 33 -3.95 6.63 -2.93
CA ALA A 33 -2.68 6.75 -2.22
C ALA A 33 -2.90 7.05 -0.72
N SER A 34 -3.80 8.00 -0.40
CA SER A 34 -4.16 8.32 0.98
C SER A 34 -4.89 7.16 1.65
N SER A 35 -5.86 6.56 0.94
CA SER A 35 -6.60 5.37 1.39
C SER A 35 -5.68 4.21 1.74
N LEU A 36 -4.67 3.94 0.92
CA LEU A 36 -3.75 2.82 1.12
C LEU A 36 -2.86 3.02 2.36
N LYS A 37 -2.55 4.27 2.73
CA LYS A 37 -1.84 4.59 3.99
C LYS A 37 -2.63 4.24 5.26
N HIS A 38 -3.95 4.00 5.16
CA HIS A 38 -4.76 3.50 6.27
C HIS A 38 -4.77 1.97 6.38
N VAL A 39 -4.31 1.27 5.34
CA VAL A 39 -4.23 -0.20 5.29
C VAL A 39 -2.81 -0.66 5.62
N LEU A 40 -1.82 0.00 5.05
CA LEU A 40 -0.40 -0.27 5.26
C LEU A 40 0.28 1.02 5.69
N ASP A 41 1.15 0.94 6.71
CA ASP A 41 1.94 2.10 7.09
C ASP A 41 2.95 2.48 5.99
N GLU A 42 3.44 3.72 6.05
CA GLU A 42 4.33 4.28 5.03
C GLU A 42 5.69 3.56 4.96
N LYS A 43 6.20 3.02 6.08
CA LYS A 43 7.47 2.29 6.12
C LYS A 43 7.34 0.98 5.35
N LEU A 44 6.28 0.21 5.62
CA LEU A 44 5.99 -1.03 4.93
C LEU A 44 5.76 -0.78 3.44
N ILE A 45 5.05 0.29 3.07
CA ILE A 45 4.86 0.66 1.67
C ILE A 45 6.21 0.95 1.00
N LEU A 46 7.16 1.61 1.68
CA LEU A 46 8.49 1.88 1.12
C LEU A 46 9.29 0.59 0.86
N ASP A 47 9.20 -0.37 1.78
CA ASP A 47 9.92 -1.65 1.75
C ASP A 47 9.35 -2.67 0.75
N TYR A 48 8.10 -2.48 0.31
CA TYR A 48 7.41 -3.41 -0.58
C TYR A 48 7.06 -2.80 -1.95
N ASN A 49 7.21 -3.59 -3.01
CA ASN A 49 6.62 -3.35 -4.33
C ASN A 49 5.61 -4.46 -4.62
N VAL A 50 4.77 -4.31 -5.66
CA VAL A 50 3.82 -5.37 -6.01
C VAL A 50 4.52 -6.67 -6.41
N ASP A 51 5.57 -6.62 -7.24
CA ASP A 51 6.29 -7.83 -7.69
C ASP A 51 7.63 -8.08 -6.97
N GLY A 52 8.10 -7.14 -6.13
CA GLY A 52 9.40 -7.22 -5.48
C GLY A 52 10.58 -6.95 -6.42
N THR A 53 10.96 -5.68 -6.54
CA THR A 53 12.04 -5.23 -7.44
C THR A 53 12.92 -4.19 -6.77
N SER A 54 14.15 -4.02 -7.24
CA SER A 54 15.10 -3.01 -6.72
C SER A 54 15.36 -3.16 -5.21
N GLY A 55 15.60 -4.39 -4.77
CA GLY A 55 15.86 -4.74 -3.36
C GLY A 55 14.64 -4.68 -2.44
N LYS A 56 13.43 -4.53 -2.97
CA LYS A 56 12.18 -4.47 -2.20
C LYS A 56 11.45 -5.80 -2.22
N SER A 57 10.74 -6.09 -1.14
CA SER A 57 9.91 -7.28 -1.02
C SER A 57 8.68 -7.21 -1.93
N SER A 58 8.14 -8.38 -2.27
CA SER A 58 6.96 -8.52 -3.13
C SER A 58 5.69 -8.64 -2.30
N LEU A 59 4.69 -7.78 -2.53
CA LEU A 59 3.36 -7.96 -1.94
C LEU A 59 2.69 -9.24 -2.47
N LYS A 60 2.96 -9.64 -3.71
CA LYS A 60 2.43 -10.90 -4.25
C LYS A 60 2.97 -12.15 -3.54
N ASN A 61 4.06 -12.04 -2.79
CA ASN A 61 4.56 -13.15 -1.98
C ASN A 61 3.73 -13.36 -0.70
N VAL A 62 3.06 -12.33 -0.20
CA VAL A 62 2.03 -12.45 0.85
C VAL A 62 0.66 -12.64 0.20
N LYS A 63 0.46 -13.83 -0.36
CA LYS A 63 -0.62 -14.17 -1.29
C LYS A 63 -2.02 -13.87 -0.74
N GLU A 64 -2.30 -14.28 0.50
CA GLU A 64 -3.61 -14.14 1.12
C GLU A 64 -3.92 -12.66 1.38
N PHE A 65 -2.94 -11.94 1.93
CA PHE A 65 -3.07 -10.50 2.11
C PHE A 65 -3.27 -9.76 0.78
N TYR A 66 -2.48 -10.10 -0.24
CA TYR A 66 -2.58 -9.46 -1.55
C TYR A 66 -3.92 -9.75 -2.21
N TYR A 67 -4.42 -10.97 -2.12
CA TYR A 67 -5.75 -11.35 -2.61
C TYR A 67 -6.87 -10.53 -1.96
N VAL A 68 -6.84 -10.40 -0.63
CA VAL A 68 -7.81 -9.60 0.12
C VAL A 68 -7.75 -8.13 -0.31
N LEU A 69 -6.54 -7.57 -0.42
CA LEU A 69 -6.32 -6.18 -0.86
C LEU A 69 -6.83 -5.95 -2.29
N GLU A 70 -6.48 -6.85 -3.22
CA GLU A 70 -6.89 -6.78 -4.62
C GLU A 70 -8.42 -6.87 -4.75
N SER A 71 -9.04 -7.78 -4.02
CA SER A 71 -10.50 -7.94 -3.98
C SER A 71 -11.18 -6.68 -3.45
N ALA A 72 -10.69 -6.10 -2.36
CA ALA A 72 -11.23 -4.87 -1.80
C ALA A 72 -11.10 -3.68 -2.77
N VAL A 73 -9.99 -3.56 -3.50
CA VAL A 73 -9.79 -2.54 -4.53
C VAL A 73 -10.74 -2.75 -5.71
N LYS A 74 -10.88 -3.99 -6.19
CA LYS A 74 -11.78 -4.36 -7.30
C LYS A 74 -13.23 -4.03 -6.97
N MET A 75 -13.66 -4.23 -5.72
CA MET A 75 -15.02 -3.85 -5.29
C MET A 75 -15.23 -2.33 -5.27
N LYS A 76 -14.17 -1.53 -5.07
CA LYS A 76 -14.26 -0.07 -5.03
C LYS A 76 -14.18 0.56 -6.43
N ILE A 77 -13.36 -0.01 -7.32
CA ILE A 77 -13.15 0.47 -8.68
C ILE A 77 -13.24 -0.74 -9.63
N PRO A 78 -14.45 -1.16 -10.01
CA PRO A 78 -14.65 -2.39 -10.78
C PRO A 78 -14.17 -2.28 -12.23
N ASP A 79 -14.09 -1.07 -12.78
CA ASP A 79 -13.81 -0.83 -14.20
C ASP A 79 -12.29 -0.78 -14.53
N GLU A 80 -11.43 -0.76 -13.52
CA GLU A 80 -9.97 -0.73 -13.70
C GLU A 80 -9.30 -1.97 -13.08
N PRO A 81 -8.23 -2.51 -13.68
CA PRO A 81 -7.47 -3.59 -13.07
C PRO A 81 -6.93 -3.20 -11.68
N ALA A 82 -7.34 -3.94 -10.64
CA ALA A 82 -6.98 -3.64 -9.25
C ALA A 82 -5.44 -3.62 -9.03
N ASP A 83 -4.70 -4.57 -9.62
CA ASP A 83 -3.23 -4.59 -9.60
C ASP A 83 -2.62 -3.28 -10.13
N LYS A 84 -3.17 -2.71 -11.21
CA LYS A 84 -2.72 -1.42 -11.78
C LYS A 84 -2.98 -0.27 -10.82
N ILE A 85 -4.15 -0.24 -10.19
CA ILE A 85 -4.52 0.78 -9.19
C ILE A 85 -3.58 0.72 -7.99
N ILE A 86 -3.33 -0.47 -7.45
CA ILE A 86 -2.45 -0.69 -6.30
C ILE A 86 -1.03 -0.22 -6.63
N ARG A 87 -0.49 -0.59 -7.79
CA ARG A 87 0.83 -0.13 -8.25
C ARG A 87 0.92 1.39 -8.29
N LYS A 88 -0.08 2.03 -8.90
CA LYS A 88 -0.12 3.50 -9.04
C LYS A 88 -0.20 4.17 -7.66
N ALA A 89 -1.00 3.63 -6.74
CA ALA A 89 -1.10 4.15 -5.38
C ALA A 89 0.24 4.05 -4.63
N ILE A 90 0.89 2.88 -4.65
CA ILE A 90 2.21 2.66 -4.05
C ILE A 90 3.24 3.62 -4.66
N HIS A 91 3.27 3.75 -6.00
CA HIS A 91 4.17 4.67 -6.69
C HIS A 91 3.96 6.12 -6.24
N ASN A 92 2.71 6.59 -6.16
CA ASN A 92 2.38 7.94 -5.74
C ASN A 92 2.82 8.21 -4.29
N ILE A 93 2.63 7.25 -3.39
CA ILE A 93 3.07 7.36 -1.98
C ILE A 93 4.59 7.52 -1.92
N LYS A 94 5.34 6.65 -2.62
CA LYS A 94 6.81 6.72 -2.67
C LYS A 94 7.31 8.03 -3.27
N ASN A 95 6.74 8.44 -4.39
CA ASN A 95 7.10 9.69 -5.04
C ASN A 95 6.86 10.89 -4.11
N SER A 96 5.71 10.95 -3.44
CA SER A 96 5.40 11.99 -2.46
C SER A 96 6.40 12.01 -1.29
N HIS A 97 6.74 10.84 -0.74
CA HIS A 97 7.73 10.68 0.32
C HIS A 97 9.10 11.23 -0.12
N PHE A 98 9.63 10.78 -1.26
CA PHE A 98 10.94 11.22 -1.73
C PHE A 98 10.99 12.71 -2.10
N GLN A 99 9.92 13.26 -2.66
CA GLN A 99 9.83 14.71 -2.89
C GLN A 99 9.86 15.50 -1.58
N LYS A 100 9.14 15.05 -0.56
CA LYS A 100 9.14 15.68 0.77
C LYS A 100 10.54 15.63 1.39
N THR A 101 11.18 14.46 1.42
CA THR A 101 12.54 14.31 1.94
C THR A 101 13.55 15.18 1.19
N SER A 102 13.44 15.29 -0.13
CA SER A 102 14.32 16.14 -0.94
C SER A 102 14.16 17.62 -0.60
N ARG A 103 12.93 18.10 -0.42
CA ARG A 103 12.65 19.50 -0.05
C ARG A 103 13.17 19.82 1.35
N GLU A 104 12.98 18.91 2.30
CA GLU A 104 13.49 19.05 3.67
C GLU A 104 15.02 19.12 3.72
N LYS A 105 15.70 18.29 2.92
CA LYS A 105 17.17 18.34 2.79
C LYS A 105 17.63 19.69 2.24
N LYS A 106 16.98 20.19 1.19
CA LYS A 106 17.29 21.50 0.61
C LYS A 106 17.09 22.62 1.63
N PHE A 107 15.96 22.64 2.32
CA PHE A 107 15.68 23.64 3.36
C PHE A 107 16.72 23.63 4.49
N LYS A 108 17.18 22.45 4.93
CA LYS A 108 18.24 22.37 5.95
C LYS A 108 19.61 22.86 5.47
N LEU A 109 19.91 22.73 4.18
CA LEU A 109 21.13 23.29 3.59
C LEU A 109 21.02 24.83 3.52
N ASP A 110 19.91 25.34 3.00
CA ASP A 110 19.67 26.78 2.80
C ASP A 110 19.57 27.59 4.12
N ASN A 111 19.36 26.95 5.28
CA ASN A 111 19.25 27.63 6.59
C ASN A 111 20.43 27.35 7.55
N ASN A 112 21.44 26.59 7.13
CA ASN A 112 22.68 26.36 7.89
C ASN A 112 23.87 27.14 7.28
N GLU A 113 23.59 28.09 6.38
CA GLU A 113 24.49 29.15 5.88
C GLU A 113 24.06 30.50 6.48
#